data_AF-A0A846DVV1-F1
#
_entry.id   AF-A0A846DVV1-F1
#
_cell.length_a   1.000
_cell.length_b   1.000
_cell.length_c   1.000
_cell.angle_alpha   90.00
_cell.angle_beta   90.00
_cell.angle_gamma   90.00
#
_symmetry.space_group_name_H-M   'P 1'
#
loop_
_entity.id
_entity.type
_entity.pdbx_description
1 polymer ?
#
loop_
_entity_poly.entity_id
_entity_poly.type
_entity_poly.pdbx_seq_one_letter_code
_entity_poly.pdbx_strand_id
1 'polypeptide(L)'
;MKDYFLNEESLKFLKIMSTVLIISAIGIELWMLIASFSQQRIPDFLNLIIKIAGVALVCHVLEGVLGAFYAAPRGKNSLKYGVYTFFTGIFGLLELFD
;
A
#
# COMPACT_ATOMS: atom_id res chain seq x y z
N MET A 1 -9.29 -16.74 -0.43
CA MET A 1 -7.83 -16.84 -0.62
C MET A 1 -7.24 -18.18 -0.21
N LYS A 2 -7.68 -18.82 0.89
CA LYS A 2 -7.17 -20.14 1.30
C LYS A 2 -7.30 -21.22 0.21
N ASP A 3 -8.31 -21.07 -0.65
CA ASP A 3 -8.61 -21.99 -1.76
C ASP A 3 -7.88 -21.62 -3.08
N TYR A 4 -7.14 -20.50 -3.12
CA TYR A 4 -6.44 -20.02 -4.31
C TYR A 4 -4.97 -19.68 -4.02
N PHE A 5 -4.08 -20.55 -4.51
CA PHE A 5 -2.64 -20.39 -4.79
C PHE A 5 -1.63 -20.05 -3.67
N LEU A 6 -2.02 -19.48 -2.51
CA LEU A 6 -1.06 -19.08 -1.47
C LEU A 6 -1.42 -19.65 -0.09
N ASN A 7 -0.44 -20.25 0.59
CA ASN A 7 -0.60 -20.67 1.98
C ASN A 7 -0.61 -19.46 2.94
N GLU A 8 -1.06 -19.67 4.19
CA GLU A 8 -1.18 -18.57 5.17
C GLU A 8 0.15 -17.86 5.45
N GLU A 9 1.26 -18.61 5.43
CA GLU A 9 2.59 -18.07 5.68
C GLU A 9 3.02 -17.10 4.57
N SER A 10 2.79 -17.48 3.30
CA SER A 10 3.09 -16.64 2.14
C SER A 10 2.24 -15.38 2.14
N LEU A 11 0.94 -15.50 2.48
CA LEU A 11 0.04 -14.34 2.59
C LEU A 11 0.52 -13.38 3.68
N LYS A 12 0.91 -13.89 4.84
CA LYS A 12 1.44 -13.08 5.94
C LYS A 12 2.74 -12.37 5.52
N PHE A 13 3.64 -13.08 4.85
CA PHE A 13 4.88 -12.51 4.34
C PHE A 13 4.61 -11.37 3.33
N LEU A 14 3.71 -11.57 2.37
CA LEU A 14 3.37 -10.56 1.36
C LEU A 14 2.78 -9.29 2.00
N LYS A 15 1.91 -9.43 3.01
CA LYS A 15 1.35 -8.29 3.74
C LYS A 15 2.42 -7.51 4.50
N ILE A 16 3.39 -8.19 5.11
CA ILE A 16 4.52 -7.55 5.78
C ILE A 16 5.39 -6.80 4.76
N MET A 17 5.75 -7.46 3.65
CA MET A 17 6.55 -6.84 2.59
C MET A 17 5.85 -5.63 1.99
N SER A 18 4.57 -5.74 1.68
CA SER A 18 3.72 -4.63 1.23
C SER A 18 3.79 -3.45 2.21
N THR A 19 3.60 -3.71 3.50
CA THR A 19 3.63 -2.66 4.53
C THR A 19 4.99 -1.95 4.55
N VAL A 20 6.09 -2.70 4.51
CA VAL A 20 7.46 -2.13 4.49
C VAL A 20 7.70 -1.31 3.22
N LEU A 21 7.27 -1.79 2.06
CA LEU A 21 7.44 -1.11 0.78
C LEU A 21 6.62 0.18 0.73
N ILE A 22 5.39 0.19 1.25
CA ILE A 22 4.55 1.40 1.28
C ILE A 22 5.06 2.44 2.26
N ILE A 23 5.55 2.03 3.44
CA ILE A 23 6.23 2.95 4.36
C ILE A 23 7.47 3.56 3.68
N SER A 24 8.24 2.74 2.97
CA SER A 24 9.41 3.20 2.22
C SER A 24 9.03 4.16 1.08
N ALA A 25 7.94 3.88 0.36
CA ALA A 25 7.41 4.74 -0.69
C ALA A 25 6.97 6.10 -0.14
N ILE A 26 6.27 6.13 1.01
CA ILE A 26 5.93 7.38 1.70
C ILE A 26 7.21 8.17 2.05
N GLY A 27 8.23 7.49 2.57
CA GLY A 27 9.52 8.10 2.88
C GLY A 27 10.20 8.71 1.65
N ILE A 28 10.16 8.01 0.52
CA ILE A 28 10.69 8.52 -0.77
C ILE A 28 9.92 9.77 -1.20
N GLU A 29 8.58 9.75 -1.22
CA GLU A 29 7.76 10.91 -1.60
C GLU A 29 7.99 12.12 -0.68
N LEU A 30 8.13 11.89 0.63
CA LEU A 30 8.48 12.94 1.59
C LEU A 30 9.87 13.52 1.31
N TRP A 31 10.84 12.67 0.99
CA TRP A 31 12.17 13.13 0.59
C TRP A 31 12.12 13.94 -0.71
N MET A 32 11.34 13.51 -1.70
CA MET A 32 11.11 14.27 -2.95
C MET A 32 10.54 15.66 -2.68
N LEU A 33 9.56 15.75 -1.80
CA LEU A 33 8.96 17.02 -1.40
C LEU A 33 10.02 17.94 -0.76
N ILE A 34 10.82 17.43 0.18
CA ILE A 34 11.89 18.21 0.84
C ILE A 34 12.99 18.62 -0.14
N ALA A 35 13.40 17.71 -1.02
CA ALA A 35 14.41 17.97 -2.06
C ALA A 35 13.96 19.10 -3.01
N SER A 36 12.67 19.15 -3.33
CA SER A 36 12.08 20.22 -4.16
C SER A 36 12.18 21.60 -3.51
N PHE A 37 12.00 21.69 -2.19
CA PHE A 37 12.14 22.94 -1.44
C PHE A 37 13.60 23.39 -1.27
N SER A 38 14.53 22.43 -1.25
CA SER A 38 15.95 22.69 -1.02
C SER A 38 16.80 22.74 -2.30
N GLN A 39 16.16 22.66 -3.48
CA GLN A 39 16.81 22.62 -4.80
C GLN A 39 17.88 21.52 -4.91
N GLN A 40 17.74 20.44 -4.14
CA GLN A 40 18.65 19.30 -4.20
C GLN A 40 18.39 18.50 -5.46
N ARG A 41 19.46 18.13 -6.17
CA ARG A 41 19.37 17.23 -7.31
C ARG A 41 19.19 15.79 -6.84
N ILE A 42 18.23 15.11 -7.43
CA ILE A 42 17.96 13.70 -7.15
C ILE A 42 18.75 12.87 -8.17
N PRO A 43 19.46 11.81 -7.72
CA PRO A 43 20.18 10.93 -8.63
C PRO A 43 19.25 10.30 -9.67
N ASP A 44 19.61 10.39 -10.96
CA ASP A 44 18.76 9.93 -12.06
C ASP A 44 18.42 8.43 -12.01
N PHE A 45 19.30 7.61 -11.41
CA PHE A 45 19.05 6.18 -11.26
C PHE A 45 17.86 5.88 -10.32
N LEU A 46 17.49 6.81 -9.43
CA LEU A 46 16.33 6.67 -8.55
C LEU A 46 15.01 7.01 -9.24
N ASN A 47 15.03 7.65 -10.42
CA ASN A 47 13.80 8.09 -11.11
C ASN A 47 12.82 6.94 -11.37
N LEU A 48 13.33 5.75 -11.72
CA LEU A 48 12.48 4.57 -11.92
C LEU A 48 11.85 4.13 -10.61
N ILE A 49 12.63 4.07 -9.53
CA ILE A 49 12.16 3.66 -8.20
C ILE A 49 11.09 4.63 -7.69
N ILE A 50 11.31 5.94 -7.84
CA ILE A 50 10.35 6.98 -7.45
C ILE A 50 9.02 6.81 -8.21
N LYS A 51 9.07 6.60 -9.52
CA LYS A 51 7.85 6.37 -10.32
C LYS A 51 7.08 5.13 -9.88
N ILE A 52 7.79 4.03 -9.61
CA ILE A 52 7.17 2.79 -9.12
C ILE A 52 6.56 3.01 -7.73
N ALA A 53 7.27 3.69 -6.83
CA ALA A 53 6.78 4.03 -5.51
C ALA A 53 5.51 4.89 -5.58
N GLY A 54 5.47 5.89 -6.46
CA GLY A 54 4.29 6.72 -6.69
C GLY A 54 3.09 5.93 -7.21
N VAL A 55 3.29 5.06 -8.22
CA VAL A 55 2.22 4.18 -8.73
C VAL A 55 1.72 3.24 -7.64
N ALA A 56 2.61 2.62 -6.88
CA ALA A 56 2.26 1.74 -5.78
C ALA A 56 1.43 2.48 -4.72
N LEU A 57 1.83 3.69 -4.32
CA LEU A 57 1.06 4.50 -3.38
C LEU A 57 -0.35 4.82 -3.89
N VAL A 58 -0.49 5.21 -5.16
CA VAL A 58 -1.81 5.50 -5.74
C VAL A 58 -2.69 4.26 -5.73
N CYS A 59 -2.17 3.10 -6.14
CA CYS A 59 -2.91 1.83 -6.07
C CYS A 59 -3.37 1.53 -4.64
N HIS A 60 -2.47 1.65 -3.66
CA HIS A 60 -2.77 1.38 -2.26
C HIS A 60 -3.78 2.37 -1.65
N VAL A 61 -3.76 3.64 -2.07
CA VAL A 61 -4.80 4.61 -1.71
C VAL A 61 -6.17 4.15 -2.23
N LEU A 62 -6.25 3.76 -3.51
CA LEU A 62 -7.50 3.29 -4.09
C LEU A 62 -8.01 2.02 -3.38
N GLU A 63 -7.13 1.06 -3.11
CA GLU A 63 -7.46 -0.15 -2.36
C GLU A 63 -7.93 0.16 -0.94
N GLY A 64 -7.25 1.09 -0.24
CA GLY A 64 -7.66 1.55 1.09
C GLY A 64 -9.04 2.21 1.09
N VAL A 65 -9.36 3.03 0.08
CA VAL A 65 -10.68 3.64 -0.09
C VAL A 65 -11.74 2.57 -0.35
N LEU A 66 -11.48 1.62 -1.25
CA LEU A 66 -12.41 0.51 -1.52
C LEU A 66 -12.62 -0.34 -0.28
N GLY A 67 -11.56 -0.66 0.46
CA GLY A 67 -11.61 -1.38 1.72
C GLY A 67 -12.46 -0.66 2.77
N ALA A 68 -12.31 0.67 2.91
CA ALA A 68 -13.14 1.46 3.81
C ALA A 68 -14.61 1.47 3.40
N PHE A 69 -14.88 1.64 2.10
CA PHE A 69 -16.23 1.72 1.55
C PHE A 69 -17.00 0.41 1.73
N TYR A 70 -16.37 -0.73 1.43
CA TYR A 70 -17.01 -2.04 1.46
C TYR A 70 -17.00 -2.72 2.84
N ALA A 71 -16.32 -2.13 3.84
CA ALA A 71 -16.19 -2.73 5.17
C ALA A 71 -17.44 -2.64 6.05
N ALA A 72 -18.14 -1.50 6.06
CA ALA A 72 -19.32 -1.34 6.91
C ALA A 72 -20.44 -2.36 6.60
N PRO A 73 -20.80 -2.62 5.32
CA PRO A 73 -21.77 -3.66 4.98
C PRO A 73 -21.39 -5.08 5.43
N ARG A 74 -20.11 -5.30 5.79
CA ARG A 74 -19.56 -6.60 6.22
C ARG A 74 -19.27 -6.66 7.71
N GLY A 75 -19.84 -5.74 8.48
CA GLY A 75 -19.68 -5.70 9.95
C GLY A 75 -18.27 -5.34 10.41
N LYS A 76 -17.43 -4.77 9.54
CA LYS A 76 -16.09 -4.27 9.88
C LYS A 76 -16.12 -2.75 10.03
N ASN A 77 -15.25 -2.20 10.87
CA ASN A 77 -15.10 -0.76 10.98
C ASN A 77 -14.41 -0.21 9.72
N SER A 78 -15.09 0.68 8.99
CA SER A 78 -14.59 1.24 7.72
C SER A 78 -13.21 1.88 7.82
N LEU A 79 -12.97 2.74 8.80
CA LEU A 79 -11.69 3.43 8.91
C LEU A 79 -10.55 2.45 9.22
N LYS A 80 -10.74 1.56 10.20
CA LYS A 80 -9.72 0.56 10.56
C LYS A 80 -9.40 -0.36 9.38
N TYR A 81 -10.43 -0.81 8.66
CA TYR A 81 -10.23 -1.72 7.54
C TYR A 81 -9.61 -1.03 6.32
N GLY A 82 -9.98 0.23 6.06
CA GLY A 82 -9.36 1.04 5.01
C GLY A 82 -7.88 1.28 5.26
N VAL A 83 -7.50 1.65 6.49
CA VAL A 83 -6.08 1.80 6.86
C VAL A 83 -5.33 0.47 6.74
N TYR A 84 -5.92 -0.62 7.21
CA TYR A 84 -5.34 -1.95 7.05
C TYR A 84 -5.10 -2.30 5.56
N THR A 85 -6.09 -2.05 4.71
CA THR A 85 -6.03 -2.33 3.27
C THR A 85 -5.03 -1.41 2.57
N PHE A 86 -4.91 -0.14 2.97
CA PHE A 86 -3.89 0.76 2.45
C PHE A 86 -2.47 0.21 2.65
N PHE A 87 -2.15 -0.44 3.77
CA PHE A 87 -0.81 -0.99 4.00
C PHE A 87 -0.62 -2.40 3.41
N THR A 88 -1.67 -3.21 3.40
CA THR A 88 -1.60 -4.62 2.95
C THR A 88 -1.98 -4.83 1.50
N GLY A 89 -2.47 -3.77 0.85
CA GLY A 89 -2.85 -3.71 -0.56
C GLY A 89 -4.00 -4.64 -0.91
N ILE A 90 -3.96 -5.18 -2.14
CA ILE A 90 -4.95 -6.12 -2.66
C ILE A 90 -5.25 -7.30 -1.72
N PHE A 91 -4.29 -7.77 -0.92
CA PHE A 91 -4.51 -8.85 0.03
C PHE A 91 -5.47 -8.45 1.14
N GLY A 92 -5.36 -7.23 1.66
CA GLY A 92 -6.33 -6.69 2.61
C GLY A 92 -7.71 -6.54 1.98
N LEU A 93 -7.78 -6.18 0.70
CA LEU A 93 -9.05 -6.07 0.00
C LEU A 93 -9.69 -7.44 -0.22
N LEU A 94 -8.93 -8.44 -0.66
CA LEU A 94 -9.41 -9.80 -0.89
C LEU A 94 -9.93 -10.45 0.40
N GLU A 95 -9.27 -10.22 1.53
CA GLU A 95 -9.74 -10.67 2.86
C GLU A 95 -11.10 -10.09 3.27
N LEU A 96 -11.54 -9.00 2.63
CA LEU A 96 -12.84 -8.41 2.88
C LEU A 96 -13.95 -9.17 2.16
N PHE A 97 -13.61 -9.81 1.03
CA PHE A 97 -14.56 -10.49 0.17
C PHE A 97 -14.53 -12.01 0.31
N ASP A 98 -13.52 -12.55 0.98
CA ASP A 98 -13.49 -13.93 1.50
C ASP A 98 -14.36 -14.07 2.77
#